data_AF-A0A944W193-F1
#
_entry.id   AF-A0A944W193-F1
#
_cell.length_a   1.000
_cell.length_b   1.000
_cell.length_c   1.000
_cell.angle_alpha   90.00
_cell.angle_beta   90.00
_cell.angle_gamma   90.00
#
_symmetry.space_group_name_H-M   'P 1'
#
loop_
_entity.id
_entity.type
_entity.pdbx_description
1 polymer ?
#
loop_
_entity_poly.entity_id
_entity_poly.type
_entity_poly.pdbx_seq_one_letter_code
_entity_poly.pdbx_strand_id
1 'polypeptide(L)' 'MAKYDSGDRVELHPSVAGRYAEYEGRIGVVLDIEADVLHHHLGGVAQYRVEVEDENPPVSISVSEKELKRARRNVS' A
#
# COMPACT_ATOMS: atom_id res chain seq x y z
N MET A 1 13.15 -7.85 -0.52
CA MET A 1 12.75 -7.81 0.89
C MET A 1 11.71 -6.72 1.01
N ALA A 2 10.47 -7.11 1.32
CA ALA A 2 9.34 -6.21 1.48
C ALA A 2 9.60 -5.13 2.54
N LYS A 3 9.09 -3.92 2.28
CA LYS A 3 9.26 -2.72 3.11
C LYS A 3 8.17 -2.56 4.18
N TYR A 4 7.06 -3.25 4.01
CA TYR A 4 5.90 -3.23 4.90
C TYR A 4 5.47 -4.66 5.21
N ASP A 5 4.95 -4.86 6.42
CA ASP A 5 4.43 -6.15 6.89
C ASP A 5 2.91 -6.09 7.07
N SER A 6 2.26 -7.25 7.11
CA SER A 6 0.84 -7.33 7.45
C SER A 6 0.54 -6.66 8.79
N GLY A 7 -0.48 -5.82 8.83
CA GLY A 7 -0.84 -4.97 9.97
C GLY A 7 -0.19 -3.58 9.97
N ASP A 8 0.76 -3.30 9.09
CA ASP A 8 1.33 -1.95 8.97
C ASP A 8 0.27 -0.97 8.44
N ARG A 9 0.21 0.21 9.09
CA ARG A 9 -0.59 1.34 8.62
C ARG A 9 0.22 2.16 7.63
N VAL A 10 -0.34 2.36 6.45
CA VAL A 10 0.29 3.03 5.32
C VAL A 10 -0.64 4.11 4.77
N GLU A 11 -0.07 5.21 4.35
CA GLU A 11 -0.77 6.25 3.60
C GLU A 11 -0.72 5.89 2.11
N LEU A 12 -1.88 5.91 1.47
CA LEU A 12 -2.02 5.67 0.05
C LEU A 12 -1.56 6.91 -0.73
N HIS A 13 -0.52 6.75 -1.53
CA HIS A 13 0.04 7.80 -2.37
C HIS A 13 -0.47 7.65 -3.80
N PRO A 14 -0.65 8.75 -4.56
CA PRO A 14 -1.03 8.68 -5.95
C PRO A 14 -0.06 7.79 -6.72
N SER A 15 -0.68 6.89 -7.47
CA SER A 15 -0.03 5.90 -8.31
C SER A 15 0.55 6.51 -9.58
N VAL A 16 1.60 5.89 -10.09
CA VAL A 16 2.09 6.09 -11.46
C VAL A 16 1.02 5.71 -12.50
N ALA A 17 0.12 4.77 -12.17
CA ALA A 17 -0.94 4.28 -13.04
C ALA A 17 -2.32 4.89 -12.75
N GLY A 18 -2.47 5.69 -11.69
CA GLY A 18 -3.71 6.39 -11.33
C GLY A 18 -4.93 5.54 -10.91
N ARG A 19 -4.79 4.20 -10.82
CA ARG A 19 -5.93 3.27 -10.65
C ARG A 19 -6.75 3.48 -9.36
N TYR A 20 -6.12 4.01 -8.32
CA TYR A 20 -6.71 4.20 -6.98
C TYR A 20 -6.53 5.63 -6.47
N ALA A 21 -6.46 6.61 -7.39
CA ALA A 21 -6.25 8.01 -7.04
C ALA A 21 -7.37 8.57 -6.13
N GLU A 22 -8.57 8.00 -6.16
CA GLU A 22 -9.67 8.37 -5.25
C GLU A 22 -9.37 8.10 -3.77
N TYR A 23 -8.40 7.23 -3.48
CA TYR A 23 -7.96 6.92 -2.11
C TYR A 23 -6.65 7.62 -1.72
N GLU A 24 -6.15 8.55 -2.54
CA GLU A 24 -4.96 9.34 -2.24
C GLU A 24 -5.07 10.07 -0.88
N GLY A 25 -4.01 9.97 -0.07
CA GLY A 25 -3.92 10.57 1.25
C GLY A 25 -4.69 9.83 2.34
N ARG A 26 -5.44 8.77 1.99
CA ARG A 26 -6.16 7.95 2.98
C ARG A 26 -5.23 6.92 3.62
N ILE A 27 -5.58 6.50 4.83
CA ILE A 27 -4.83 5.47 5.54
C ILE A 27 -5.44 4.10 5.22
N GLY A 28 -4.56 3.16 4.94
CA GLY A 28 -4.91 1.76 4.83
C GLY A 28 -4.03 0.88 5.71
N VAL A 29 -4.49 -0.35 5.90
CA VAL A 29 -3.78 -1.41 6.62
C VAL A 29 -3.33 -2.47 5.63
N VAL A 30 -2.04 -2.80 5.65
CA VAL A 30 -1.52 -3.90 4.84
C VAL A 30 -2.12 -5.21 5.35
N LEU A 31 -2.82 -5.93 4.47
CA LEU A 31 -3.36 -7.25 4.77
C LEU A 31 -2.33 -8.34 4.48
N ASP A 32 -1.74 -8.31 3.28
CA ASP A 32 -0.82 -9.34 2.80
C ASP A 32 0.12 -8.82 1.71
N ILE A 33 1.20 -9.54 1.45
CA ILE A 33 2.19 -9.25 0.40
C ILE A 33 1.91 -10.21 -0.77
N GLU A 34 1.13 -9.74 -1.75
CA GLU A 34 0.67 -10.57 -2.87
C GLU A 34 1.83 -11.04 -3.76
N ALA A 35 2.89 -10.24 -3.86
CA ALA A 35 4.08 -10.62 -4.60
C ALA A 35 5.34 -9.91 -4.08
N ASP A 36 6.28 -10.66 -3.48
CA ASP A 36 7.66 -10.23 -3.25
C ASP A 36 8.46 -10.53 -4.53
N VAL A 37 8.29 -9.70 -5.57
CA VAL A 37 8.89 -10.01 -6.86
C VAL A 37 10.38 -9.68 -6.86
N LEU A 38 11.19 -10.69 -6.51
CA LEU A 38 12.61 -10.84 -6.82
C LEU A 38 12.87 -10.94 -8.35
N HIS A 39 12.39 -9.99 -9.18
CA HIS A 39 12.81 -9.93 -10.58
C HIS A 39 13.87 -8.84 -10.79
N HIS A 40 15.10 -9.31 -10.71
CA HIS A 40 16.38 -8.61 -10.75
C HIS A 40 16.72 -7.93 -12.10
N HIS A 41 15.74 -7.68 -12.98
CA HIS A 41 16.02 -7.08 -14.30
C HIS A 41 15.20 -5.83 -14.66
N LEU A 42 14.11 -5.52 -13.94
CA LEU A 42 13.24 -4.36 -14.20
C LEU A 42 12.96 -3.47 -12.97
N GLY A 43 13.66 -3.69 -11.86
CA GLY A 43 13.42 -2.94 -10.61
C GLY A 43 12.13 -3.36 -9.93
N GLY A 44 12.00 -4.68 -9.66
CA GLY A 44 10.84 -5.30 -9.04
C GLY A 44 10.37 -4.54 -7.79
N VAL A 45 9.10 -4.15 -7.80
CA VAL A 45 8.43 -3.47 -6.70
C VAL A 45 7.46 -4.47 -6.10
N ALA A 46 7.51 -4.68 -4.79
CA ALA A 46 6.58 -5.56 -4.11
C ALA A 46 5.13 -5.06 -4.28
N GLN A 47 4.19 -6.00 -4.38
CA GLN A 47 2.76 -5.73 -4.38
C GLN A 47 2.15 -6.10 -3.03
N TYR A 48 1.27 -5.23 -2.55
CA TYR A 48 0.62 -5.33 -1.26
C TYR A 48 -0.88 -5.23 -1.44
N ARG A 49 -1.61 -6.05 -0.70
CA ARG A 49 -3.05 -5.89 -0.53
C ARG A 49 -3.30 -5.00 0.67
N VAL A 50 -4.02 -3.91 0.49
CA VAL A 50 -4.27 -2.90 1.53
C VAL A 50 -5.77 -2.69 1.68
N GLU A 51 -6.26 -2.69 2.91
CA GLU A 51 -7.64 -2.31 3.25
C GLU A 51 -7.69 -0.83 3.64
N VAL A 52 -8.64 -0.08 3.09
CA VAL A 52 -8.82 1.36 3.41
C VAL A 52 -9.62 1.48 4.72
N GLU A 53 -9.06 2.14 5.73
CA GLU A 53 -9.66 2.17 7.09
C GLU A 53 -11.02 2.90 7.17
N ASP A 54 -11.22 3.92 6.34
CA ASP A 54 -12.38 4.83 6.42
C ASP A 54 -13.54 4.46 5.46
N GLU A 55 -13.57 3.24 4.90
CA GLU A 55 -14.60 2.80 3.96
C GLU A 55 -15.64 1.87 4.61
N ASN A 56 -16.92 2.06 4.27
CA ASN A 56 -18.03 1.19 4.66
C ASN A 56 -18.96 0.93 3.46
N PRO A 57 -18.98 -0.28 2.87
CA PRO A 57 -18.29 -1.49 3.31
C PRO A 57 -16.75 -1.41 3.16
N PRO A 58 -15.98 -2.24 3.88
CA PRO A 58 -14.52 -2.27 3.75
C PRO A 58 -14.08 -2.52 2.31
N VAL A 59 -13.10 -1.75 1.84
CA VAL A 59 -12.53 -1.87 0.49
C VAL A 59 -11.07 -2.30 0.59
N SER A 60 -10.72 -3.40 -0.10
CA SER A 60 -9.33 -3.80 -0.29
C SER A 60 -8.86 -3.50 -1.70
N ILE A 61 -7.65 -2.95 -1.82
CA ILE A 61 -6.99 -2.61 -3.09
C ILE A 61 -5.61 -3.26 -3.17
N SER A 62 -5.15 -3.54 -4.38
CA SER A 62 -3.80 -4.06 -4.64
C SER A 62 -2.91 -2.93 -5.14
N VAL A 63 -1.87 -2.58 -4.39
CA VAL A 63 -1.00 -1.44 -4.64
C VAL A 63 0.47 -1.84 -4.55
N SER A 64 1.31 -1.19 -5.36
CA SER A 64 2.76 -1.40 -5.30
C SER A 64 3.40 -0.65 -4.14
N GLU A 65 4.61 -1.05 -3.75
CA GLU A 65 5.38 -0.34 -2.72
C GLU A 65 5.53 1.17 -2.98
N LYS A 66 5.57 1.57 -4.26
CA LYS A 66 5.72 2.98 -4.67
C LYS A 66 4.46 3.80 -4.43
N GLU A 67 3.32 3.14 -4.35
CA GLU A 67 2.01 3.72 -4.04
C GLU A 67 1.78 3.81 -2.52
N LEU A 68 2.75 3.37 -1.71
CA LEU A 68 2.64 3.34 -0.26
C LEU A 68 3.69 4.24 0.39
N LYS A 69 3.24 5.08 1.32
CA LYS A 69 4.10 5.78 2.27
C LYS A 69 3.81 5.26 3.67
N ARG A 70 4.85 5.12 4.50
CA ARG A 70 4.64 4.79 5.91
C ARG A 70 3.86 5.94 6.56
N ALA A 71 2.68 5.67 7.09
CA ALA A 71 1.90 6.68 7.79
C ALA A 71 2.75 7.21 8.96
N ARG A 72 2.93 8.54 9.07
CA ARG A 72 3.65 9.10 10.23
C ARG A 72 2.92 8.64 11.48
N ARG A 73 3.62 7.93 12.38
CA ARG A 73 3.17 7.77 13.77
C ARG A 73 2.91 9.19 14.28
N ASN A 74 1.66 9.53 14.51
CA ASN A 74 1.31 10.71 15.29
C ASN A 74 1.88 10.45 16.70
N VAL A 75 3.12 10.90 16.92
CA VAL A 75 3.65 11.09 18.26
C VAL A 75 2.85 12.25 18.82
N SER A 76 1.89 11.91 19.68
CA SER A 76 1.22 12.86 20.57
C SER A 76 2.21 13.55 21.49
#